data_AF-A0A7K0IZ74-F1
#
_entry.id   AF-A0A7K0IZ74-F1
#
_cell.length_a   1.000
_cell.length_b   1.000
_cell.length_c   1.000
_cell.angle_alpha   90.00
_cell.angle_beta   90.00
_cell.angle_gamma   90.00
#
_symmetry.space_group_name_H-M   'P 1'
#
loop_
_entity.id
_entity.type
_entity.pdbx_description
1 polymer ?
#
loop_
_entity_poly.entity_id
_entity_poly.type
_entity_poly.pdbx_seq_one_letter_code
_entity_poly.pdbx_strand_id
1 'polypeptide(L)'
;MRIIFLIMCFMVISTPAFTESDWRIQAFDRDIALSEELLAKEAVIMKNLEPKTALFYASWSDFSRIVREMRRHAFLKRLKDDPAAKWLDADPTHWVTWSPEERNRLAAADSSYRKLLEDYNKKRIALKGFEVKASKELRDKLYFEHFDLFQPLENESTMKMKLLESDITNAIANQKNAPDPKPVR
;
A
#
# COMPACT_ATOMS: atom_id res chain seq x y z
N MET A 1 37.32 7.68 -45.77
CA MET A 1 36.18 7.88 -46.70
C MET A 1 35.03 6.97 -46.24
N ARG A 2 33.88 7.58 -45.86
CA ARG A 2 32.47 7.10 -45.86
C ARG A 2 32.15 5.73 -45.23
N ILE A 3 31.56 5.65 -44.02
CA ILE A 3 30.11 5.73 -43.64
C ILE A 3 29.25 4.61 -44.29
N ILE A 4 28.57 3.78 -43.48
CA ILE A 4 27.10 3.56 -43.38
C ILE A 4 26.72 2.18 -42.78
N PHE A 5 26.01 2.25 -41.63
CA PHE A 5 24.89 1.43 -41.10
C PHE A 5 24.87 -0.11 -41.21
N LEU A 6 24.71 -0.78 -40.06
CA LEU A 6 23.39 -1.34 -39.70
C LEU A 6 23.24 -1.49 -38.18
N ILE A 7 22.28 -0.73 -37.65
CA ILE A 7 21.64 -0.89 -36.33
C ILE A 7 20.57 -1.99 -36.49
N MET A 8 20.11 -2.57 -35.36
CA MET A 8 19.02 -3.56 -35.17
C MET A 8 19.58 -5.00 -35.06
N CYS A 9 19.36 -5.74 -33.98
CA CYS A 9 18.12 -5.89 -33.22
C CYS A 9 18.35 -5.80 -31.71
N PHE A 10 18.03 -4.64 -31.13
CA PHE A 10 17.55 -4.61 -29.76
C PHE A 10 16.17 -5.29 -29.77
N MET A 11 16.08 -6.54 -29.35
CA MET A 11 14.84 -7.04 -28.77
C MET A 11 14.66 -6.35 -27.42
N VAL A 12 14.23 -5.09 -27.46
CA VAL A 12 13.39 -4.56 -26.40
C VAL A 12 12.12 -5.39 -26.52
N ILE A 13 12.05 -6.48 -25.76
CA ILE A 13 10.77 -6.97 -25.29
C ILE A 13 10.24 -5.75 -24.54
N SER A 14 9.35 -5.02 -25.19
CA SER A 14 8.56 -3.97 -24.58
C SER A 14 7.78 -4.65 -23.48
N THR A 15 8.38 -4.69 -22.28
CA THR A 15 7.62 -4.80 -21.05
C THR A 15 6.51 -3.76 -21.20
N PRO A 16 5.23 -4.14 -21.08
CA PRO A 16 4.19 -3.12 -21.06
C PRO A 16 4.59 -2.17 -19.94
N ALA A 17 4.94 -0.94 -20.32
CA ALA A 17 5.21 0.10 -19.36
C ALA A 17 3.91 0.22 -18.56
N PHE A 18 3.96 -0.21 -17.30
CA PHE A 18 2.84 -0.02 -16.38
C PHE A 18 2.62 1.49 -16.29
N THR A 19 1.57 1.94 -16.96
CA THR A 19 1.12 3.32 -16.91
C THR A 19 0.40 3.51 -15.57
N GLU A 20 0.38 4.72 -15.04
CA GLU A 20 -0.42 5.09 -13.85
C GLU A 20 -1.94 4.76 -14.02
N SER A 21 -2.35 4.39 -15.24
CA SER A 21 -3.66 3.85 -15.58
C SER A 21 -3.87 2.35 -15.31
N ASP A 22 -2.89 1.60 -14.77
CA ASP A 22 -3.14 0.21 -14.36
C ASP A 22 -4.14 0.18 -13.19
N TRP A 23 -5.30 -0.46 -13.39
CA TRP A 23 -6.38 -0.50 -12.40
C TRP A 23 -5.92 -1.09 -11.06
N ARG A 24 -4.90 -1.94 -11.04
CA ARG A 24 -4.36 -2.52 -9.81
C ARG A 24 -3.59 -1.48 -9.00
N ILE A 25 -2.83 -0.61 -9.67
CA ILE A 25 -2.15 0.52 -9.02
C ILE A 25 -3.21 1.49 -8.45
N GLN A 26 -4.25 1.79 -9.22
CA GLN A 26 -5.35 2.64 -8.76
C GLN A 26 -6.13 2.03 -7.57
N ALA A 27 -6.37 0.72 -7.60
CA ALA A 27 -7.01 0.02 -6.49
C ALA A 27 -6.16 0.08 -5.21
N PHE A 28 -4.84 -0.06 -5.34
CA PHE A 28 -3.90 0.05 -4.23
C PHE A 28 -3.87 1.47 -3.66
N ASP A 29 -3.81 2.48 -4.52
CA ASP A 29 -3.81 3.88 -4.10
C ASP A 29 -5.15 4.27 -3.44
N ARG A 30 -6.28 3.69 -3.88
CA ARG A 30 -7.58 3.83 -3.22
C ARG A 30 -7.63 3.15 -1.85
N ASP A 31 -7.07 1.95 -1.68
CA ASP A 31 -6.95 1.28 -0.37
C ASP A 31 -6.15 2.12 0.64
N ILE A 32 -5.04 2.71 0.19
CA ILE A 32 -4.26 3.67 0.99
C ILE A 32 -5.14 4.84 1.42
N ALA A 33 -5.78 5.50 0.46
CA ALA A 33 -6.58 6.70 0.71
C ALA A 33 -7.73 6.43 1.69
N LEU A 34 -8.44 5.29 1.55
CA LEU A 34 -9.52 4.91 2.45
C LEU A 34 -9.03 4.72 3.88
N SER A 35 -7.87 4.09 4.05
CA SER A 35 -7.33 3.88 5.39
C SER A 35 -6.79 5.16 6.02
N GLU A 36 -6.19 6.06 5.23
CA GLU A 36 -5.72 7.37 5.71
C GLU A 36 -6.90 8.26 6.09
N GLU A 37 -7.99 8.21 5.33
CA GLU A 37 -9.23 8.90 5.64
C GLU A 37 -9.79 8.45 7.00
N LEU A 38 -9.89 7.13 7.23
CA LEU A 38 -10.36 6.59 8.51
C LEU A 38 -9.46 7.05 9.66
N LEU A 39 -8.14 6.92 9.51
CA LEU A 39 -7.19 7.30 10.54
C LEU A 39 -7.26 8.80 10.87
N ALA A 40 -7.44 9.65 9.85
CA ALA A 40 -7.56 11.09 10.03
C ALA A 40 -8.87 11.46 10.76
N LYS A 41 -9.99 10.84 10.39
CA LYS A 41 -11.28 11.05 11.09
C LYS A 41 -11.20 10.59 12.55
N GLU A 42 -10.60 9.44 12.80
CA GLU A 42 -10.39 8.92 14.16
C GLU A 42 -9.50 9.86 15.00
N ALA A 43 -8.40 10.35 14.41
CA ALA A 43 -7.48 11.27 15.07
C ALA A 43 -8.17 12.57 15.50
N VAL A 44 -9.10 13.09 14.69
CA VAL A 44 -9.89 14.29 15.01
C VAL A 44 -10.78 14.03 16.22
N ILE A 45 -11.52 12.91 16.25
CA ILE A 45 -12.38 12.56 17.39
C ILE A 45 -11.53 12.41 18.66
N MET A 46 -10.44 11.62 18.59
CA MET A 46 -9.60 11.37 19.76
C MET A 46 -8.94 12.62 20.30
N LYS A 47 -8.48 13.53 19.42
CA LYS A 47 -7.90 14.80 19.86
C LYS A 47 -8.92 15.68 20.59
N ASN A 48 -10.20 15.62 20.18
CA ASN A 48 -11.28 16.35 20.85
C ASN A 48 -11.66 15.73 22.20
N LEU A 49 -11.60 14.40 22.33
CA LEU A 49 -11.83 13.71 23.61
C LEU A 49 -10.66 13.94 24.58
N GLU A 50 -9.42 13.81 24.11
CA GLU A 50 -8.21 13.93 24.91
C GLU A 50 -7.01 14.33 24.04
N PRO A 51 -6.54 15.59 24.11
CA PRO A 51 -5.44 16.09 23.29
C PRO A 51 -4.14 15.30 23.39
N LYS A 52 -3.89 14.61 24.52
CA LYS A 52 -2.67 13.76 24.68
C LYS A 52 -2.62 12.60 23.69
N THR A 53 -3.76 12.16 23.16
CA THR A 53 -3.81 11.11 22.13
C THR A 53 -3.15 11.54 20.81
N ALA A 54 -2.96 12.84 20.58
CA ALA A 54 -2.35 13.37 19.37
C ALA A 54 -0.92 12.84 19.15
N LEU A 55 -0.18 12.55 20.23
CA LEU A 55 1.17 11.99 20.14
C LEU A 55 1.16 10.60 19.48
N PHE A 56 0.18 9.76 19.82
CA PHE A 56 -0.01 8.47 19.18
C PHE A 56 -0.31 8.65 17.69
N TYR A 57 -1.29 9.48 17.31
CA TYR A 57 -1.64 9.66 15.89
C TYR A 57 -0.52 10.26 15.06
N ALA A 58 0.24 11.21 15.59
CA ALA A 58 1.41 11.77 14.91
C ALA A 58 2.45 10.68 14.61
N SER A 59 2.73 9.83 15.59
CA SER A 59 3.72 8.75 15.45
C SER A 59 3.20 7.60 14.57
N TRP A 60 1.94 7.23 14.73
CA TRP A 60 1.30 6.13 14.01
C TRP A 60 1.03 6.46 12.55
N SER A 61 0.60 7.68 12.23
CA SER A 61 0.34 8.09 10.84
C SER A 61 1.62 8.03 9.99
N ASP A 62 2.72 8.56 10.52
CA ASP A 62 4.03 8.48 9.87
C ASP A 62 4.49 7.03 9.65
N PHE A 63 4.35 6.20 10.68
CA PHE A 63 4.71 4.79 10.60
C PHE A 63 3.84 4.03 9.60
N SER A 64 2.52 4.24 9.65
CA SER A 64 1.55 3.62 8.75
C SER A 64 1.83 3.99 7.30
N ARG A 65 2.13 5.27 7.03
CA ARG A 65 2.50 5.75 5.69
C ARG A 65 3.73 5.02 5.14
N ILE A 66 4.81 4.91 5.92
CA ILE A 66 6.02 4.19 5.47
C ILE A 66 5.73 2.72 5.20
N VAL A 67 4.93 2.08 6.06
CA VAL A 67 4.52 0.69 5.83
C VAL A 67 3.74 0.55 4.52
N ARG A 68 2.86 1.50 4.20
CA ARG A 68 2.11 1.53 2.92
C ARG A 68 3.01 1.78 1.72
N GLU A 69 3.94 2.72 1.81
CA GLU A 69 4.92 3.00 0.76
C GLU A 69 5.80 1.77 0.48
N MET A 70 6.26 1.08 1.52
CA MET A 70 6.99 -0.19 1.38
C MET A 70 6.14 -1.26 0.69
N ARG A 71 4.88 -1.40 1.08
CA ARG A 71 3.94 -2.34 0.45
C ARG A 71 3.72 -1.99 -1.03
N ARG A 72 3.54 -0.71 -1.35
CA ARG A 72 3.37 -0.21 -2.72
C ARG A 72 4.60 -0.54 -3.58
N HIS A 73 5.80 -0.30 -3.04
CA HIS A 73 7.05 -0.58 -3.74
C HIS A 73 7.21 -2.07 -4.04
N ALA A 74 6.96 -2.92 -3.04
CA ALA A 74 6.99 -4.37 -3.21
C ALA A 74 5.94 -4.84 -4.24
N PHE A 75 4.74 -4.26 -4.20
CA PHE A 75 3.66 -4.53 -5.14
C PHE A 75 4.05 -4.21 -6.58
N LEU A 76 4.56 -3.00 -6.83
CA LEU A 76 5.00 -2.58 -8.17
C LEU A 76 6.13 -3.45 -8.70
N LYS A 77 7.07 -3.85 -7.84
CA LYS A 77 8.15 -4.75 -8.24
C LYS A 77 7.61 -6.12 -8.65
N ARG A 78 6.69 -6.69 -7.88
CA ARG A 78 6.07 -7.97 -8.22
C ARG A 78 5.27 -7.90 -9.52
N LEU A 79 4.52 -6.82 -9.76
CA LEU A 79 3.85 -6.61 -11.05
C LEU A 79 4.82 -6.55 -12.22
N LYS A 80 5.99 -5.93 -12.02
CA LYS A 80 7.05 -5.87 -13.04
C LYS A 80 7.65 -7.25 -13.32
N ASP A 81 7.89 -8.04 -12.28
CA ASP A 81 8.50 -9.37 -12.37
C ASP A 81 7.51 -10.43 -12.90
N ASP A 82 6.23 -10.31 -12.53
CA ASP A 82 5.11 -11.14 -12.99
C ASP A 82 3.87 -10.29 -13.30
N PRO A 83 3.70 -9.85 -14.57
CA PRO A 83 2.53 -9.07 -14.98
C PRO A 83 1.19 -9.80 -14.85
N ALA A 84 1.22 -11.14 -14.77
CA ALA A 84 0.05 -11.99 -14.60
C ALA A 84 -0.31 -12.23 -13.12
N ALA A 85 0.45 -11.67 -12.18
CA ALA A 85 0.15 -11.74 -10.76
C ALA A 85 -1.28 -11.24 -10.50
N LYS A 86 -2.14 -12.15 -10.01
CA LYS A 86 -3.55 -11.87 -9.73
C LYS A 86 -3.67 -11.02 -8.47
N TRP A 87 -4.67 -10.13 -8.42
CA TRP A 87 -5.02 -9.38 -7.20
C TRP A 87 -5.58 -10.24 -6.05
N LEU A 88 -5.93 -11.51 -6.27
CA LEU A 88 -6.29 -12.42 -5.17
C LEU A 88 -5.08 -13.20 -4.64
N ASP A 89 -4.10 -13.50 -5.50
CA ASP A 89 -2.75 -13.83 -5.05
C ASP A 89 -2.05 -12.61 -4.41
N ALA A 90 -2.57 -11.41 -4.78
CA ALA A 90 -2.61 -10.00 -4.36
C ALA A 90 -3.14 -9.52 -3.01
N ASP A 91 -3.70 -10.40 -2.16
CA ASP A 91 -4.41 -9.97 -0.96
C ASP A 91 -3.58 -8.98 -0.11
N PRO A 92 -3.97 -7.69 -0.02
CA PRO A 92 -3.19 -6.68 0.69
C PRO A 92 -2.89 -7.04 2.15
N THR A 93 -3.68 -7.94 2.76
CA THR A 93 -3.45 -8.48 4.12
C THR A 93 -2.38 -9.57 4.17
N HIS A 94 -2.23 -10.40 3.13
CA HIS A 94 -1.17 -11.41 3.01
C HIS A 94 0.13 -10.88 2.40
N TRP A 95 0.14 -9.66 1.84
CA TRP A 95 1.30 -9.10 1.12
C TRP A 95 2.36 -8.48 2.04
N VAL A 96 2.04 -8.48 3.34
CA VAL A 96 2.83 -7.93 4.44
C VAL A 96 3.68 -9.01 5.12
N THR A 97 3.54 -10.28 4.74
CA THR A 97 4.30 -11.37 5.37
C THR A 97 5.59 -11.68 4.61
N TRP A 98 6.24 -10.68 4.01
CA TRP A 98 7.61 -10.88 3.58
C TRP A 98 8.48 -11.18 4.78
N SER A 99 9.16 -12.32 4.72
CA SER A 99 10.11 -12.68 5.75
C SER A 99 11.19 -11.59 5.88
N PRO A 100 11.84 -11.44 7.04
CA PRO A 100 13.00 -10.56 7.16
C PRO A 100 14.01 -10.74 6.00
N GLU A 101 14.21 -11.98 5.53
CA GLU A 101 15.10 -12.31 4.42
C GLU A 101 14.65 -11.73 3.08
N GLU A 102 13.36 -11.78 2.75
CA GLU A 102 12.82 -11.18 1.52
C GLU A 102 12.96 -9.66 1.52
N ARG A 103 12.69 -9.02 2.65
CA ARG A 103 12.88 -7.57 2.80
C ARG A 103 14.34 -7.18 2.66
N ASN A 104 15.26 -7.93 3.26
CA ASN A 104 16.69 -7.68 3.17
C ASN A 104 17.22 -7.91 1.74
N ARG A 105 16.76 -8.96 1.05
CA ARG A 105 17.09 -9.19 -0.36
C ARG A 105 16.61 -8.04 -1.25
N LEU A 106 15.39 -7.54 -1.04
CA LEU A 106 14.90 -6.39 -1.78
C LEU A 106 15.71 -5.12 -1.48
N ALA A 107 16.00 -4.84 -0.21
CA ALA A 107 16.81 -3.68 0.18
C ALA A 107 18.26 -3.77 -0.33
N ALA A 108 18.82 -4.96 -0.51
CA ALA A 108 20.11 -5.14 -1.16
C ALA A 108 20.06 -4.77 -2.65
N ALA A 109 18.97 -5.14 -3.33
CA ALA A 109 18.79 -4.92 -4.77
C ALA A 109 18.25 -3.53 -5.15
N ASP A 110 17.62 -2.81 -4.22
CA ASP A 110 16.91 -1.55 -4.49
C ASP A 110 17.17 -0.50 -3.42
N SER A 111 17.84 0.60 -3.80
CA SER A 111 18.21 1.69 -2.90
C SER A 111 17.01 2.50 -2.41
N SER A 112 15.94 2.61 -3.21
CA SER A 112 14.72 3.32 -2.80
C SER A 112 14.00 2.53 -1.71
N TYR A 113 13.89 1.22 -1.89
CA TYR A 113 13.32 0.34 -0.86
C TYR A 113 14.19 0.29 0.40
N ARG A 114 15.52 0.29 0.26
CA ARG A 114 16.44 0.34 1.41
C ARG A 114 16.17 1.56 2.30
N LYS A 115 16.01 2.74 1.70
CA LYS A 115 15.71 3.97 2.44
C LYS A 115 14.38 3.85 3.20
N LEU A 116 13.34 3.32 2.56
CA LEU A 116 12.06 3.06 3.22
C LEU A 116 12.19 2.09 4.39
N LEU A 117 13.00 1.03 4.26
CA LEU A 117 13.27 0.08 5.33
C LEU A 117 14.04 0.71 6.51
N GLU A 118 14.99 1.59 6.24
CA GLU A 118 15.70 2.36 7.26
C GLU A 118 14.75 3.30 8.02
N ASP A 119 13.90 4.03 7.29
CA ASP A 119 12.90 4.93 7.88
C ASP A 119 11.86 4.16 8.68
N TYR A 120 11.41 3.00 8.19
CA TYR A 120 10.56 2.06 8.93
C TYR A 120 11.21 1.67 10.25
N ASN A 121 12.49 1.27 10.24
CA ASN A 121 13.18 0.85 11.45
C ASN A 121 13.30 1.98 12.47
N LYS A 122 13.62 3.21 12.02
CA LYS A 122 13.67 4.40 12.88
C LYS A 122 12.32 4.70 13.51
N LYS A 123 11.25 4.74 12.71
CA LYS A 123 9.89 5.03 13.19
C LYS A 123 9.34 3.91 14.08
N ARG A 124 9.67 2.64 13.81
CA ARG A 124 9.34 1.51 14.67
C ARG A 124 9.96 1.66 16.07
N ILE A 125 11.19 2.16 16.16
CA ILE A 125 11.83 2.45 17.45
C ILE A 125 11.10 3.60 18.16
N ALA A 126 10.77 4.68 17.45
CA ALA A 126 10.01 5.79 18.01
C ALA A 126 8.63 5.36 18.57
N LEU A 127 7.93 4.46 17.88
CA LEU A 127 6.65 3.90 18.36
C LEU A 127 6.77 3.09 19.67
N LYS A 128 7.96 2.56 19.98
CA LYS A 128 8.21 1.86 21.24
C LYS A 128 8.53 2.81 22.41
N GLY A 129 8.60 4.12 22.14
CA GLY A 129 8.78 5.13 23.17
C GLY A 129 7.68 5.08 24.22
N PHE A 130 8.05 5.28 25.49
CA PHE A 130 7.13 5.17 26.63
C PHE A 130 5.90 6.07 26.47
N GLU A 131 6.09 7.33 26.06
CA GLU A 131 5.01 8.30 25.89
C GLU A 131 4.03 7.90 24.78
N VAL A 132 4.52 7.34 23.68
CA VAL A 132 3.67 6.82 22.59
C VAL A 132 2.87 5.61 23.05
N LYS A 133 3.49 4.71 23.83
CA LYS A 133 2.80 3.55 24.41
C LYS A 133 1.68 3.98 25.36
N ALA A 134 1.95 4.90 26.28
CA ALA A 134 0.93 5.44 27.18
C ALA A 134 -0.18 6.15 26.41
N SER A 135 0.17 6.93 25.38
CA SER A 135 -0.81 7.59 24.50
C SER A 135 -1.66 6.58 23.71
N LYS A 136 -1.11 5.42 23.32
CA LYS A 136 -1.86 4.34 22.67
C LYS A 136 -2.83 3.68 23.64
N GLU A 137 -2.40 3.35 24.85
CA GLU A 137 -3.25 2.76 25.89
C GLU A 137 -4.44 3.67 26.23
N LEU A 138 -4.19 4.99 26.29
CA LEU A 138 -5.22 5.99 26.47
C LEU A 138 -6.18 6.06 25.27
N ARG A 139 -5.67 6.06 24.04
CA ARG A 139 -6.49 5.97 22.81
C ARG A 139 -7.38 4.74 22.86
N ASP A 140 -6.82 3.57 23.17
CA ASP A 140 -7.57 2.31 23.16
C ASP A 140 -8.68 2.33 24.20
N LYS A 141 -8.41 2.85 25.41
CA LYS A 141 -9.43 3.04 26.44
C LYS A 141 -10.58 3.94 25.96
N LEU A 142 -10.25 5.13 25.44
CA LEU A 142 -11.25 6.09 24.95
C LEU A 142 -12.05 5.55 23.76
N TYR A 143 -11.41 4.74 22.91
CA TYR A 143 -12.07 4.05 21.81
C TYR A 143 -13.21 3.17 22.28
N PHE A 144 -12.98 2.38 23.34
CA PHE A 144 -14.01 1.51 23.90
C PHE A 144 -15.07 2.29 24.68
N GLU A 145 -14.69 3.32 25.43
CA GLU A 145 -15.63 4.13 26.22
C GLU A 145 -16.58 4.95 25.34
N HIS A 146 -16.13 5.36 24.15
CA HIS A 146 -16.88 6.19 23.21
C HIS A 146 -17.10 5.50 21.86
N PHE A 147 -17.27 4.17 21.88
CA PHE A 147 -17.37 3.36 20.66
C PHE A 147 -18.48 3.83 19.71
N ASP A 148 -19.57 4.40 20.25
CA ASP A 148 -20.67 4.99 19.49
C ASP A 148 -20.24 6.13 18.56
N LEU A 149 -19.17 6.86 18.91
CA LEU A 149 -18.59 7.91 18.05
C LEU A 149 -17.77 7.33 16.89
N PHE A 150 -17.18 6.14 17.08
CA PHE A 150 -16.29 5.51 16.10
C PHE A 150 -17.03 4.55 15.18
N GLN A 151 -18.08 3.91 15.66
CA GLN A 151 -18.83 2.90 14.91
C GLN A 151 -19.39 3.41 13.56
N PRO A 152 -19.91 4.65 13.43
CA PRO A 152 -20.30 5.19 12.13
C PRO A 152 -19.12 5.30 11.15
N LEU A 153 -17.92 5.64 11.62
CA LEU A 153 -16.71 5.72 10.80
C LEU A 153 -16.26 4.34 10.33
N GLU A 154 -16.29 3.34 11.22
CA GLU A 154 -15.97 1.95 10.87
C GLU A 154 -16.96 1.40 9.83
N ASN A 155 -18.25 1.69 10.00
CA ASN A 155 -19.29 1.27 9.06
C ASN A 155 -19.11 1.91 7.68
N GLU A 156 -18.84 3.22 7.63
CA GLU A 156 -18.55 3.94 6.38
C GLU A 156 -17.31 3.35 5.69
N SER A 157 -16.22 3.18 6.44
CA SER A 157 -14.97 2.59 5.92
C SER A 157 -15.19 1.17 5.41
N THR A 158 -15.91 0.33 6.15
CA THR A 158 -16.25 -1.05 5.76
C THR A 158 -17.06 -1.07 4.45
N MET A 159 -18.03 -0.18 4.30
CA MET A 159 -18.80 -0.06 3.06
C MET A 159 -17.92 0.34 1.89
N LYS A 160 -17.04 1.35 2.06
CA LYS A 160 -16.11 1.78 1.01
C LYS A 160 -15.13 0.67 0.61
N MET A 161 -14.63 -0.10 1.57
CA MET A 161 -13.77 -1.26 1.31
C MET A 161 -14.51 -2.34 0.51
N LYS A 162 -15.76 -2.66 0.85
CA LYS A 162 -16.58 -3.62 0.08
C LYS A 162 -16.82 -3.15 -1.36
N LEU A 163 -17.03 -1.85 -1.57
CA LEU A 163 -17.16 -1.29 -2.92
C LEU A 163 -15.86 -1.45 -3.71
N LEU A 164 -14.71 -1.17 -3.08
CA LEU A 164 -13.40 -1.38 -3.69
C LEU A 164 -13.17 -2.86 -4.05
N GLU A 165 -13.49 -3.79 -3.15
CA GLU A 165 -13.42 -5.24 -3.41
C GLU A 165 -14.30 -5.65 -4.62
N SER A 166 -15.49 -5.07 -4.73
CA SER A 166 -16.38 -5.30 -5.87
C SER A 166 -15.80 -4.74 -7.18
N ASP A 167 -15.27 -3.51 -7.17
CA ASP A 167 -14.60 -2.90 -8.32
C ASP A 167 -13.45 -3.77 -8.83
N ILE A 168 -12.63 -4.27 -7.90
CA ILE A 168 -11.51 -5.18 -8.21
C ILE A 168 -12.01 -6.50 -8.80
N THR A 169 -13.04 -7.10 -8.19
CA THR A 169 -13.62 -8.36 -8.68
C THR A 169 -14.12 -8.23 -10.11
N ASN A 170 -14.80 -7.12 -10.41
CA ASN A 170 -15.28 -6.79 -11.76
C ASN A 170 -14.13 -6.59 -12.74
N ALA A 171 -13.06 -5.89 -12.34
CA ALA A 171 -11.87 -5.68 -13.17
C ALA A 171 -11.18 -7.01 -13.54
N ILE A 172 -11.06 -7.93 -12.58
CA ILE A 172 -10.52 -9.28 -12.83
C ILE A 172 -11.40 -10.07 -13.79
N ALA A 173 -12.73 -10.03 -13.60
CA ALA A 173 -13.67 -10.74 -14.46
C ALA A 173 -13.60 -10.23 -15.91
N ASN A 174 -13.51 -8.91 -16.10
CA ASN A 174 -13.40 -8.29 -17.41
C ASN A 174 -12.07 -8.61 -18.11
N GLN A 175 -10.96 -8.77 -17.37
CA GLN A 175 -9.70 -9.25 -17.93
C GLN A 175 -9.78 -10.69 -18.46
N LYS A 176 -10.51 -11.59 -17.77
CA LYS A 176 -10.68 -12.98 -18.22
C LYS A 176 -11.51 -13.10 -19.51
N ASN A 177 -12.35 -12.11 -19.80
CA ASN A 177 -13.22 -12.08 -20.97
C ASN A 177 -12.61 -11.30 -22.14
N ALA A 178 -11.39 -10.76 -22.00
CA ALA A 178 -10.69 -10.12 -23.10
C ALA A 178 -10.30 -11.20 -24.14
N PRO A 179 -10.68 -11.04 -25.42
CA PRO A 179 -10.31 -12.01 -26.44
C PRO A 179 -8.79 -12.08 -26.58
N ASP A 180 -8.25 -13.29 -26.75
CA ASP A 180 -6.82 -13.48 -26.99
C ASP A 180 -6.34 -12.54 -28.11
N PRO A 181 -5.23 -11.81 -27.90
CA PRO A 181 -4.69 -10.97 -28.94
C PRO A 181 -4.38 -11.86 -30.15
N LYS A 182 -5.10 -11.62 -31.26
CA LYS A 182 -4.85 -12.33 -32.52
C LYS A 182 -3.37 -12.18 -32.86
N PRO A 183 -2.66 -13.26 -33.23
CA PRO A 183 -1.27 -13.15 -33.62
C PRO A 183 -1.17 -12.16 -34.78
N VAL A 184 -0.39 -11.10 -34.58
CA VAL A 184 -0.07 -10.12 -35.62
C VAL A 184 0.71 -10.89 -36.69
N ARG A 185 0.10 -11.05 -37.87
CA ARG A 185 0.73 -11.64 -39.05
C ARG A 185 1.62 -10.61 -39.73
#